data_AF-R6Z660-F1
#
_entry.id   AF-R6Z660-F1
#
_cell.length_a   1.000
_cell.length_b   1.000
_cell.length_c   1.000
_cell.angle_alpha   90.00
_cell.angle_beta   90.00
_cell.angle_gamma   90.00
#
_symmetry.space_group_name_H-M   'P 1'
#
loop_
_entity.id
_entity.type
_entity.pdbx_description
1 polymer ?
#
loop_
_entity_poly.entity_id
_entity_poly.type
_entity_poly.pdbx_seq_one_letter_code
_entity_poly.pdbx_strand_id
1 'polypeptide(L)'
;MRKRTLTMSLLLLCLAFSASGCRKKSAAAEESRIETETTEENRTGMPEEKPGKSLEAEEETEEERKSTSTFSGQRFTEPPELTLTDSLSSQLNIVSLTSGNYSWKREPDRSQSELEKDQGICIEACGIHPLEQDEEKAEKIHIPDYNQMDGAPYTVSCPVMPDKITVTGWTAENLGKPESPAEETAVYEEGFLIQLKAGMVYELRAVWEEDKLSDRGFSGEAGYIFMTDGTSDTDAE
;
A
#
# COMPACT_ATOMS: atom_id res chain seq x y z
N MET A 1 24.88 55.68 -11.07
CA MET A 1 24.58 55.19 -12.44
C MET A 1 25.49 54.01 -12.77
N ARG A 2 24.96 52.80 -12.91
CA ARG A 2 25.70 51.64 -13.47
C ARG A 2 24.98 51.18 -14.74
N LYS A 3 25.73 51.05 -15.83
CA LYS A 3 25.18 50.75 -17.16
C LYS A 3 24.85 49.27 -17.26
N ARG A 4 23.69 48.95 -17.85
CA ARG A 4 23.38 47.59 -18.33
C ARG A 4 24.13 47.37 -19.66
N THR A 5 24.64 46.16 -19.87
CA THR A 5 25.07 45.68 -21.19
C THR A 5 24.35 44.37 -21.48
N LEU A 6 24.12 44.09 -22.75
CA LEU A 6 23.10 43.16 -23.25
C LEU A 6 23.75 42.03 -24.08
N THR A 7 22.98 40.97 -24.30
CA THR A 7 23.03 39.97 -25.40
C THR A 7 23.90 38.69 -25.34
N MET A 8 23.38 37.72 -26.11
CA MET A 8 24.03 36.58 -26.79
C MET A 8 24.24 35.27 -26.03
N SER A 9 23.14 34.49 -25.99
CA SER A 9 23.01 33.18 -26.65
C SER A 9 24.31 32.48 -27.09
N LEU A 10 24.52 31.25 -26.59
CA LEU A 10 25.30 30.23 -27.29
C LEU A 10 24.68 28.85 -27.08
N LEU A 11 24.06 28.30 -28.13
CA LEU A 11 23.69 26.89 -28.25
C LEU A 11 24.97 26.06 -28.40
N LEU A 12 25.11 24.99 -27.61
CA LEU A 12 26.19 24.01 -27.81
C LEU A 12 25.64 22.59 -27.67
N LEU A 13 25.57 21.93 -28.83
CA LEU A 13 25.04 20.59 -29.04
C LEU A 13 26.18 19.56 -28.96
N CYS A 14 26.17 18.68 -27.96
CA CYS A 14 27.13 17.57 -27.85
C CYS A 14 26.54 16.38 -27.07
N LEU A 15 26.00 15.38 -27.75
CA LEU A 15 25.90 14.01 -27.23
C LEU A 15 26.23 13.02 -28.35
N ALA A 16 27.26 12.21 -28.13
CA ALA A 16 27.80 11.26 -29.10
C ALA A 16 28.31 10.00 -28.38
N PHE A 17 27.80 8.85 -28.83
CA PHE A 17 28.33 7.48 -28.69
C PHE A 17 28.71 6.90 -27.30
N SER A 18 27.84 6.00 -26.83
CA SER A 18 28.11 4.56 -26.63
C SER A 18 29.35 4.07 -25.86
N ALA A 19 29.14 3.24 -24.82
CA ALA A 19 29.58 1.83 -24.81
C ALA A 19 29.30 1.10 -23.46
N SER A 20 28.53 0.00 -23.52
CA SER A 20 28.75 -1.29 -22.81
C SER A 20 27.54 -2.21 -23.01
N GLY A 21 27.64 -3.51 -23.30
CA GLY A 21 28.85 -4.31 -23.57
C GLY A 21 28.94 -5.57 -22.72
N CYS A 22 28.15 -6.60 -23.02
CA CYS A 22 28.53 -7.99 -22.72
C CYS A 22 27.94 -8.97 -23.74
N ARG A 23 28.77 -9.92 -24.17
CA ARG A 23 28.45 -10.95 -25.18
C ARG A 23 28.23 -12.30 -24.49
N LYS A 24 27.36 -13.14 -25.06
CA LYS A 24 27.54 -14.61 -25.10
C LYS A 24 26.79 -15.25 -26.28
N LYS A 25 27.56 -15.86 -27.18
CA LYS A 25 27.25 -16.98 -28.11
C LYS A 25 28.38 -18.00 -27.86
N SER A 26 28.32 -19.31 -28.11
CA SER A 26 27.33 -20.28 -28.63
C SER A 26 27.42 -21.56 -27.75
N ALA A 27 26.95 -22.79 -28.04
CA ALA A 27 26.37 -23.46 -29.22
C ALA A 27 25.34 -24.53 -28.77
N ALA A 28 24.41 -25.00 -29.62
CA ALA A 28 24.46 -26.20 -30.51
C ALA A 28 24.54 -27.57 -29.79
N ALA A 29 23.72 -28.52 -30.26
CA ALA A 29 23.45 -29.83 -29.67
C ALA A 29 24.24 -30.96 -30.34
N GLU A 30 24.33 -32.13 -29.67
CA GLU A 30 24.25 -33.44 -30.34
C GLU A 30 23.84 -34.55 -29.34
N GLU A 31 23.31 -35.65 -29.87
CA GLU A 31 22.86 -36.83 -29.12
C GLU A 31 24.03 -37.66 -28.56
N SER A 32 23.79 -38.54 -27.59
CA SER A 32 23.80 -39.99 -27.88
C SER A 32 23.61 -40.92 -26.67
N ARG A 33 22.89 -42.01 -26.98
CA ARG A 33 23.06 -43.40 -26.53
C ARG A 33 22.65 -43.83 -25.11
N ILE A 34 21.73 -44.79 -25.14
CA ILE A 34 21.19 -45.64 -24.08
C ILE A 34 22.16 -46.81 -23.82
N GLU A 35 22.30 -47.25 -22.55
CA GLU A 35 22.50 -48.66 -22.21
C GLU A 35 21.57 -49.06 -21.05
N THR A 36 21.11 -50.31 -21.06
CA THR A 36 20.06 -50.88 -20.18
C THR A 36 20.41 -52.31 -19.79
N GLU A 37 20.32 -52.63 -18.50
CA GLU A 37 20.06 -53.99 -17.98
C GLU A 37 19.16 -53.81 -16.73
N THR A 38 17.90 -54.27 -16.62
CA THR A 38 17.23 -55.57 -16.79
C THR A 38 17.38 -56.57 -15.64
N THR A 39 16.30 -56.70 -14.84
CA THR A 39 15.75 -57.95 -14.25
C THR A 39 14.27 -57.59 -13.94
N GLU A 40 13.26 -58.02 -14.71
CA GLU A 40 12.56 -59.33 -14.66
C GLU A 40 11.93 -59.66 -13.27
N GLU A 41 10.71 -60.20 -13.13
CA GLU A 41 9.63 -60.51 -14.09
C GLU A 41 8.27 -60.66 -13.34
N ASN A 42 7.16 -60.56 -14.09
CA ASN A 42 5.88 -61.27 -13.92
C ASN A 42 4.88 -60.78 -12.83
N ARG A 43 3.54 -60.81 -13.03
CA ARG A 43 2.73 -61.54 -14.02
C ARG A 43 1.37 -60.89 -14.34
N THR A 44 1.19 -60.53 -15.63
CA THR A 44 0.05 -60.82 -16.54
C THR A 44 -1.42 -60.55 -16.12
N GLY A 45 -2.15 -59.80 -16.96
CA GLY A 45 -3.62 -59.75 -16.96
C GLY A 45 -4.26 -58.74 -17.93
N MET A 46 -4.24 -59.03 -19.24
CA MET A 46 -5.03 -58.33 -20.28
C MET A 46 -5.71 -59.40 -21.15
N PRO A 47 -6.83 -59.12 -21.88
CA PRO A 47 -6.70 -58.47 -23.20
C PRO A 47 -7.89 -57.61 -23.71
N GLU A 48 -7.64 -56.90 -24.82
CA GLU A 48 -8.58 -56.51 -25.92
C GLU A 48 -9.77 -55.54 -25.62
N GLU A 49 -10.25 -54.66 -26.53
CA GLU A 49 -9.93 -54.40 -27.95
C GLU A 49 -10.20 -52.91 -28.35
N LYS A 50 -9.76 -52.50 -29.55
CA LYS A 50 -9.98 -51.19 -30.25
C LYS A 50 -10.97 -51.39 -31.44
N PRO A 51 -11.27 -50.45 -32.39
CA PRO A 51 -10.99 -48.99 -32.52
C PRO A 51 -12.17 -48.08 -33.03
N GLY A 52 -11.95 -46.75 -33.03
CA GLY A 52 -12.59 -45.78 -33.97
C GLY A 52 -13.83 -45.02 -33.46
N LYS A 53 -14.17 -43.79 -33.95
CA LYS A 53 -13.60 -43.00 -35.06
C LYS A 53 -14.04 -41.51 -35.02
N SER A 54 -13.05 -40.60 -34.98
CA SER A 54 -13.00 -39.19 -35.48
C SER A 54 -13.98 -38.08 -35.06
N LEU A 55 -13.46 -36.84 -35.12
CA LEU A 55 -14.11 -35.51 -35.08
C LEU A 55 -14.53 -35.05 -33.66
N GLU A 56 -14.32 -33.80 -33.24
CA GLU A 56 -13.88 -32.57 -33.95
C GLU A 56 -12.94 -31.73 -33.05
N ALA A 57 -12.30 -30.69 -33.60
CA ALA A 57 -11.40 -29.80 -32.86
C ALA A 57 -12.12 -28.49 -32.51
N GLU A 58 -11.95 -28.04 -31.26
CA GLU A 58 -12.14 -26.63 -30.90
C GLU A 58 -10.93 -26.16 -30.09
N GLU A 59 -10.47 -24.96 -30.41
CA GLU A 59 -9.22 -24.31 -29.99
C GLU A 59 -9.61 -22.99 -29.31
N GLU A 60 -8.78 -22.52 -28.36
CA GLU A 60 -8.92 -21.22 -27.67
C GLU A 60 -10.16 -21.13 -26.72
N THR A 61 -10.17 -20.33 -25.64
CA THR A 61 -9.25 -19.29 -25.14
C THR A 61 -8.97 -19.45 -23.64
N GLU A 62 -7.75 -19.10 -23.20
CA GLU A 62 -7.49 -18.71 -21.81
C GLU A 62 -7.98 -17.27 -21.58
N GLU A 63 -9.28 -17.06 -21.34
CA GLU A 63 -9.73 -15.80 -20.73
C GLU A 63 -9.85 -15.93 -19.21
N GLU A 64 -8.89 -15.28 -18.56
CA GLU A 64 -9.12 -14.37 -17.44
C GLU A 64 -10.21 -14.80 -16.43
N ARG A 65 -9.81 -15.63 -15.47
CA ARG A 65 -10.48 -15.68 -14.17
C ARG A 65 -10.22 -14.38 -13.39
N LYS A 66 -10.73 -13.27 -13.92
CA LYS A 66 -10.93 -12.04 -13.17
C LYS A 66 -11.94 -12.35 -12.09
N SER A 67 -11.44 -12.70 -10.91
CA SER A 67 -12.23 -12.81 -9.69
C SER A 67 -12.83 -11.44 -9.41
N THR A 68 -14.03 -11.20 -9.94
CA THR A 68 -14.89 -10.10 -9.56
C THR A 68 -15.29 -10.33 -8.11
N SER A 69 -14.41 -9.88 -7.21
CA SER A 69 -14.72 -9.68 -5.80
C SER A 69 -15.97 -8.82 -5.76
N THR A 70 -17.10 -9.42 -5.43
CA THR A 70 -18.38 -8.72 -5.30
C THR A 70 -18.31 -7.87 -4.04
N PHE A 71 -17.63 -6.73 -4.14
CA PHE A 71 -17.52 -5.76 -3.08
C PHE A 71 -18.93 -5.28 -2.72
N SER A 72 -19.37 -5.60 -1.51
CA SER A 72 -20.75 -5.44 -1.08
C SER A 72 -21.08 -3.98 -0.73
N GLY A 73 -21.16 -3.12 -1.74
CA GLY A 73 -22.02 -1.92 -1.78
C GLY A 73 -21.84 -0.85 -0.71
N GLN A 74 -20.83 -0.93 0.17
CA GLN A 74 -20.64 0.02 1.25
C GLN A 74 -20.04 1.32 0.70
N ARG A 75 -20.92 2.23 0.29
CA ARG A 75 -20.58 3.59 -0.13
C ARG A 75 -20.20 4.42 1.10
N PHE A 76 -18.93 4.71 1.25
CA PHE A 76 -18.43 5.45 2.41
C PHE A 76 -18.78 6.94 2.35
N THR A 77 -19.51 7.38 3.38
CA THR A 77 -19.89 8.77 3.78
C THR A 77 -18.74 9.77 3.77
N GLU A 78 -17.62 9.26 4.22
CA GLU A 78 -16.42 9.91 4.76
C GLU A 78 -15.33 8.81 4.79
N PRO A 79 -14.06 9.12 5.07
CA PRO A 79 -13.03 8.09 5.17
C PRO A 79 -13.39 7.02 6.22
N PRO A 80 -13.12 5.73 5.92
CA PRO A 80 -13.35 4.64 6.88
C PRO A 80 -12.44 4.76 8.11
N GLU A 81 -12.91 4.31 9.26
CA GLU A 81 -12.07 4.15 10.45
C GLU A 81 -10.91 3.17 10.17
N LEU A 82 -9.70 3.53 10.59
CA LEU A 82 -8.55 2.64 10.59
C LEU A 82 -8.39 1.99 11.96
N THR A 83 -7.86 0.78 11.98
CA THR A 83 -7.47 0.10 13.22
C THR A 83 -5.99 -0.23 13.19
N LEU A 84 -5.30 0.05 14.29
CA LEU A 84 -3.91 -0.35 14.53
C LEU A 84 -3.91 -1.53 15.50
N THR A 85 -3.27 -2.63 15.11
CA THR A 85 -3.10 -3.81 15.98
C THR A 85 -1.62 -4.05 16.22
N ASP A 86 -1.20 -4.12 17.49
CA ASP A 86 0.17 -4.49 17.85
C ASP A 86 0.43 -5.94 17.39
N SER A 87 1.43 -6.12 16.51
CA SER A 87 1.70 -7.40 15.85
C SER A 87 2.55 -8.35 16.70
N LEU A 88 3.11 -7.86 17.81
CA LEU A 88 3.88 -8.64 18.79
C LEU A 88 3.09 -8.90 20.08
N SER A 89 2.01 -8.15 20.32
CA SER A 89 1.13 -8.34 21.48
C SER A 89 0.30 -9.63 21.39
N SER A 90 0.50 -10.51 22.37
CA SER A 90 -0.36 -11.68 22.61
C SER A 90 -1.76 -11.34 23.10
N GLN A 91 -2.07 -10.06 23.37
CA GLN A 91 -3.35 -9.61 23.94
C GLN A 91 -4.33 -9.06 22.90
N LEU A 92 -3.93 -8.94 21.63
CA LEU A 92 -4.72 -8.32 20.55
C LEU A 92 -5.20 -6.91 20.93
N ASN A 93 -4.24 -6.04 21.27
CA ASN A 93 -4.50 -4.62 21.52
C ASN A 93 -4.83 -3.94 20.18
N ILE A 94 -6.10 -3.55 20.01
CA ILE A 94 -6.62 -2.86 18.82
C ILE A 94 -6.95 -1.43 19.21
N VAL A 95 -6.42 -0.45 18.47
CA VAL A 95 -6.75 0.97 18.60
C VAL A 95 -7.47 1.45 17.35
N SER A 96 -8.62 2.09 17.52
CA SER A 96 -9.39 2.72 16.44
C SER A 96 -8.92 4.16 16.21
N LEU A 97 -8.80 4.55 14.93
CA LEU A 97 -8.40 5.88 14.49
C LEU A 97 -9.45 6.46 13.54
N THR A 98 -10.01 7.61 13.90
CA THR A 98 -10.92 8.39 13.07
C THR A 98 -10.17 9.51 12.35
N SER A 99 -10.54 9.81 11.10
CA SER A 99 -9.91 10.91 10.36
C SER A 99 -10.52 12.25 10.76
N GLY A 100 -9.66 13.20 11.14
CA GLY A 100 -10.04 14.60 11.34
C GLY A 100 -9.80 15.49 10.11
N ASN A 101 -9.04 15.02 9.12
CA ASN A 101 -8.59 15.80 7.97
C ASN A 101 -8.66 14.96 6.68
N TYR A 102 -9.48 15.33 5.70
CA TYR A 102 -9.63 14.54 4.47
C TYR A 102 -10.15 15.34 3.27
N SER A 103 -9.86 14.81 2.07
CA SER A 103 -10.54 15.17 0.83
C SER A 103 -11.09 13.90 0.19
N TRP A 104 -12.41 13.85 -0.03
CA TRP A 104 -13.16 12.65 -0.37
C TRP A 104 -14.03 12.89 -1.60
N LYS A 105 -14.04 11.94 -2.54
CA LYS A 105 -14.84 11.97 -3.76
C LYS A 105 -15.73 10.73 -3.82
N ARG A 106 -17.00 10.90 -4.16
CA ARG A 106 -17.95 9.78 -4.36
C ARG A 106 -18.71 9.93 -5.65
N GLU A 107 -19.08 8.80 -6.25
CA GLU A 107 -20.11 8.79 -7.29
C GLU A 107 -21.47 9.27 -6.75
N PRO A 108 -22.24 10.07 -7.51
CA PRO A 108 -23.58 10.47 -7.13
C PRO A 108 -24.54 9.27 -7.10
N ASP A 109 -25.59 9.35 -6.29
CA ASP A 109 -26.54 8.24 -6.22
C ASP A 109 -27.43 8.17 -7.48
N ARG A 110 -27.84 6.96 -7.88
CA ARG A 110 -28.68 6.73 -9.07
C ARG A 110 -30.08 7.34 -8.94
N SER A 111 -30.45 7.79 -7.74
CA SER A 111 -31.68 8.52 -7.41
C SER A 111 -31.57 10.04 -7.56
N GLN A 112 -30.36 10.60 -7.71
CA GLN A 112 -30.13 12.03 -7.89
C GLN A 112 -30.36 12.47 -9.34
N SER A 113 -30.58 13.77 -9.54
CA SER A 113 -31.06 14.31 -10.81
C SER A 113 -30.01 14.17 -11.92
N GLU A 114 -30.46 14.14 -13.19
CA GLU A 114 -29.53 13.96 -14.32
C GLU A 114 -28.48 15.08 -14.45
N LEU A 115 -28.71 16.22 -13.80
CA LEU A 115 -27.77 17.35 -13.70
C LEU A 115 -26.67 17.15 -12.66
N GLU A 116 -26.87 16.25 -11.69
CA GLU A 116 -25.90 15.94 -10.63
C GLU A 116 -25.04 14.71 -10.98
N LYS A 117 -25.44 13.92 -12.00
CA LYS A 117 -24.72 12.70 -12.42
C LYS A 117 -23.30 12.96 -12.95
N ASP A 118 -23.07 14.13 -13.53
CA ASP A 118 -21.81 14.51 -14.18
C ASP A 118 -20.81 15.19 -13.22
N GLN A 119 -21.21 15.44 -11.96
CA GLN A 119 -20.36 16.04 -10.93
C GLN A 119 -20.31 15.12 -9.72
N GLY A 120 -19.18 14.40 -9.56
CA GLY A 120 -18.92 13.61 -8.37
C GLY A 120 -18.99 14.48 -7.10
N ILE A 121 -19.51 13.90 -6.01
CA ILE A 121 -19.66 14.61 -4.74
C ILE A 121 -18.28 14.68 -4.07
N CYS A 122 -17.69 15.88 -4.03
CA CYS A 122 -16.49 16.17 -3.27
C CYS A 122 -16.85 16.67 -1.86
N ILE A 123 -16.17 16.14 -0.84
CA ILE A 123 -16.35 16.48 0.58
C ILE A 123 -14.96 16.70 1.16
N GLU A 124 -14.77 17.81 1.86
CA GLU A 124 -13.50 18.13 2.51
C GLU A 124 -13.73 18.44 3.99
N ALA A 125 -12.83 17.94 4.84
CA ALA A 125 -12.75 18.28 6.25
C ALA A 125 -11.33 18.75 6.55
N CYS A 126 -11.19 19.96 7.07
CA CYS A 126 -9.90 20.50 7.47
C CYS A 126 -9.68 20.24 8.97
N GLY A 127 -8.81 19.28 9.28
CA GLY A 127 -8.43 18.96 10.66
C GLY A 127 -7.40 19.94 11.23
N ILE A 128 -6.99 19.71 12.48
CA ILE A 128 -5.85 20.39 13.09
C ILE A 128 -4.52 19.85 12.54
N HIS A 129 -3.45 20.62 12.66
CA HIS A 129 -2.11 20.11 12.37
C HIS A 129 -1.67 19.10 13.45
N PRO A 130 -0.90 18.04 13.14
CA PRO A 130 -0.46 17.06 14.14
C PRO A 130 0.22 17.68 15.37
N LEU A 131 1.07 18.68 15.14
CA LEU A 131 1.78 19.40 16.20
C LEU A 131 0.92 20.44 16.97
N GLU A 132 -0.36 20.62 16.61
CA GLU A 132 -1.32 21.45 17.36
C GLU A 132 -2.19 20.61 18.32
N GLN A 133 -1.94 19.31 18.41
CA GLN A 133 -2.67 18.40 19.30
C GLN A 133 -2.43 18.72 20.79
N ASP A 134 -3.51 18.62 21.58
CA ASP A 134 -3.49 18.87 23.02
C ASP A 134 -3.01 17.63 23.77
N GLU A 135 -1.76 17.66 24.26
CA GLU A 135 -1.11 16.53 24.93
C GLU A 135 -1.89 16.00 26.14
N GLU A 136 -2.54 16.88 26.90
CA GLU A 136 -3.26 16.50 28.13
C GLU A 136 -4.61 15.85 27.83
N LYS A 137 -5.18 16.10 26.64
CA LYS A 137 -6.49 15.55 26.22
C LYS A 137 -6.39 14.41 25.22
N ALA A 138 -5.25 14.26 24.55
CA ALA A 138 -5.03 13.21 23.57
C ALA A 138 -4.98 11.83 24.24
N GLU A 139 -5.76 10.88 23.72
CA GLU A 139 -5.54 9.47 23.99
C GLU A 139 -4.23 9.04 23.32
N LYS A 140 -3.34 8.41 24.10
CA LYS A 140 -2.02 7.98 23.66
C LYS A 140 -2.00 6.47 23.46
N ILE A 141 -1.42 6.02 22.35
CA ILE A 141 -1.16 4.61 22.09
C ILE A 141 0.11 4.21 22.85
N HIS A 142 -0.04 3.29 23.79
CA HIS A 142 1.09 2.75 24.52
C HIS A 142 1.92 1.81 23.63
N ILE A 143 3.20 2.13 23.44
CA ILE A 143 4.17 1.33 22.69
C ILE A 143 5.01 0.51 23.69
N PRO A 144 4.85 -0.83 23.74
CA PRO A 144 5.60 -1.66 24.69
C PRO A 144 7.10 -1.76 24.33
N ASP A 145 7.98 -1.80 25.35
CA ASP A 145 9.39 -2.14 25.13
C ASP A 145 9.57 -3.64 24.86
N TYR A 146 9.60 -3.99 23.57
CA TYR A 146 9.89 -5.35 23.11
C TYR A 146 11.40 -5.61 23.05
N ASN A 147 12.02 -5.91 24.19
CA ASN A 147 13.44 -6.29 24.30
C ASN A 147 14.41 -5.23 23.73
N GLN A 148 14.18 -3.95 24.01
CA GLN A 148 14.97 -2.81 23.51
C GLN A 148 14.91 -2.63 21.99
N MET A 149 13.81 -3.06 21.36
CA MET A 149 13.50 -2.69 19.98
C MET A 149 13.18 -1.19 19.87
N ASP A 150 13.62 -0.56 18.77
CA ASP A 150 13.32 0.84 18.44
C ASP A 150 11.86 0.97 17.95
N GLY A 151 10.93 0.85 18.90
CA GLY A 151 9.49 0.82 18.68
C GLY A 151 8.91 -0.57 18.41
N ALA A 152 7.60 -0.63 18.14
CA ALA A 152 6.85 -1.85 17.87
C ALA A 152 6.17 -1.81 16.48
N PRO A 153 6.02 -2.98 15.81
CA PRO A 153 5.35 -3.07 14.51
C PRO A 153 3.83 -3.22 14.66
N TYR A 154 3.07 -2.27 14.13
CA TYR A 154 1.61 -2.28 14.12
C TYR A 154 1.07 -2.64 12.72
N THR A 155 0.13 -3.56 12.67
CA THR A 155 -0.64 -3.88 11.46
C THR A 155 -1.78 -2.88 11.33
N VAL A 156 -1.88 -2.18 10.20
CA VAL A 156 -3.02 -1.33 9.87
C VAL A 156 -4.10 -2.18 9.19
N SER A 157 -5.34 -2.07 9.66
CA SER A 157 -6.51 -2.69 9.04
C SER A 157 -7.64 -1.68 8.82
N CYS A 158 -8.38 -1.86 7.73
CA CYS A 158 -9.43 -0.97 7.26
C CYS A 158 -10.54 -1.79 6.57
N PRO A 159 -11.83 -1.41 6.69
CA PRO A 159 -12.92 -2.00 5.91
C PRO A 159 -12.67 -2.04 4.39
N VAL A 160 -11.95 -1.04 3.87
CA VAL A 160 -11.42 -1.01 2.50
C VAL A 160 -9.99 -0.50 2.55
N MET A 161 -9.01 -1.39 2.39
CA MET A 161 -7.61 -0.99 2.46
C MET A 161 -7.31 0.17 1.49
N PRO A 162 -6.56 1.19 1.93
CA PRO A 162 -6.02 2.20 1.03
C PRO A 162 -5.02 1.56 0.07
N ASP A 163 -4.73 2.26 -1.02
CA ASP A 163 -3.69 1.85 -1.99
C ASP A 163 -2.30 2.25 -1.52
N LYS A 164 -2.22 3.27 -0.65
CA LYS A 164 -0.96 3.74 -0.05
C LYS A 164 -1.21 4.34 1.33
N ILE A 165 -0.27 4.10 2.24
CA ILE A 165 -0.15 4.75 3.54
C ILE A 165 1.19 5.48 3.61
N THR A 166 1.17 6.74 4.02
CA THR A 166 2.37 7.47 4.48
C THR A 166 2.24 7.68 5.98
N VAL A 167 3.24 7.27 6.77
CA VAL A 167 3.34 7.59 8.20
C VAL A 167 4.40 8.66 8.37
N THR A 168 4.03 9.80 8.94
CA THR A 168 4.94 10.90 9.27
C THR A 168 4.98 11.06 10.79
N GLY A 169 6.17 11.04 11.38
CA GLY A 169 6.39 11.13 12.83
C GLY A 169 7.19 12.36 13.24
N TRP A 170 6.80 12.95 14.36
CA TRP A 170 7.50 14.05 15.03
C TRP A 170 7.68 13.70 16.51
N THR A 171 8.75 14.14 17.15
CA THR A 171 8.89 14.01 18.62
C THR A 171 7.85 14.86 19.35
N ALA A 172 7.32 14.38 20.48
CA ALA A 172 6.34 15.13 21.28
C ALA A 172 6.87 16.49 21.78
N GLU A 173 8.19 16.65 21.91
CA GLU A 173 8.84 17.93 22.19
C GLU A 173 8.54 19.02 21.14
N ASN A 174 8.06 18.67 19.94
CA ASN A 174 7.69 19.60 18.88
C ASN A 174 6.23 20.06 18.92
N LEU A 175 5.43 19.64 19.90
CA LEU A 175 4.08 20.18 20.10
C LEU A 175 4.10 21.71 20.28
N GLY A 176 3.10 22.37 19.70
CA GLY A 176 3.01 23.82 19.58
C GLY A 176 3.94 24.45 18.52
N LYS A 177 4.69 23.65 17.74
CA LYS A 177 5.66 24.13 16.72
C LYS A 177 5.34 23.55 15.34
N PRO A 178 4.25 23.98 14.65
CA PRO A 178 3.83 23.36 13.38
C PRO A 178 4.89 23.39 12.26
N GLU A 179 5.82 24.35 12.31
CA GLU A 179 6.95 24.45 11.35
C GLU A 179 8.13 23.49 11.65
N SER A 180 8.04 22.67 12.71
CA SER A 180 9.09 21.67 13.00
C SER A 180 9.12 20.56 11.94
N PRO A 181 10.31 20.19 11.43
CA PRO A 181 10.43 19.11 10.46
C PRO A 181 10.00 17.77 11.07
N ALA A 182 9.51 16.87 10.23
CA ALA A 182 9.30 15.48 10.62
C ALA A 182 10.63 14.84 11.01
N GLU A 183 10.61 14.06 12.09
CA GLU A 183 11.75 13.24 12.52
C GLU A 183 11.85 11.99 11.61
N GLU A 184 10.70 11.43 11.23
CA GLU A 184 10.63 10.28 10.34
C GLU A 184 9.45 10.35 9.36
N THR A 185 9.63 9.75 8.19
CA THR A 185 8.55 9.53 7.21
C THR A 185 8.78 8.20 6.50
N ALA A 186 7.75 7.34 6.49
CA ALA A 186 7.76 6.04 5.83
C ALA A 186 6.54 5.90 4.92
N VAL A 187 6.71 5.24 3.78
CA VAL A 187 5.66 5.02 2.78
C VAL A 187 5.47 3.52 2.56
N TYR A 188 4.22 3.09 2.54
CA TYR A 188 3.79 1.70 2.46
C TYR A 188 2.73 1.57 1.36
N GLU A 189 3.01 0.77 0.34
CA GLU A 189 2.08 0.47 -0.76
C GLU A 189 1.53 -0.98 -0.65
N GLU A 190 2.23 -1.85 0.09
CA GLU A 190 1.82 -3.22 0.38
C GLU A 190 2.13 -3.59 1.84
N GLY A 191 1.47 -4.62 2.36
CA GLY A 191 1.77 -5.24 3.66
C GLY A 191 1.34 -4.45 4.91
N PHE A 192 1.25 -3.12 4.82
CA PHE A 192 0.71 -2.19 5.85
C PHE A 192 1.11 -2.49 7.31
N LEU A 193 2.36 -2.92 7.49
CA LEU A 193 3.00 -3.14 8.77
C LEU A 193 3.89 -1.93 9.08
N ILE A 194 3.36 -1.00 9.88
CA ILE A 194 4.01 0.28 10.21
C ILE A 194 4.83 0.15 11.49
N GLN A 195 5.96 0.86 11.57
CA GLN A 195 6.78 0.90 12.78
C GLN A 195 6.40 2.15 13.58
N LEU A 196 6.08 1.99 14.87
CA LEU A 196 5.73 3.09 15.77
C LEU A 196 6.65 3.12 16.98
N LYS A 197 7.15 4.29 17.33
CA LYS A 197 8.02 4.54 18.49
C LYS A 197 7.26 5.25 19.60
N ALA A 198 7.69 5.08 20.85
CA ALA A 198 7.16 5.82 21.98
C ALA A 198 7.56 7.31 21.94
N GLY A 199 6.74 8.19 22.52
CA GLY A 199 7.06 9.61 22.69
C GLY A 199 6.91 10.46 21.42
N MET A 200 6.18 9.95 20.43
CA MET A 200 5.99 10.55 19.11
C MET A 200 4.54 11.00 18.88
N VAL A 201 4.39 12.01 18.04
CA VAL A 201 3.14 12.45 17.39
C VAL A 201 3.19 11.95 15.96
N TYR A 202 2.13 11.29 15.47
CA TYR A 202 2.07 10.73 14.13
C TYR A 202 0.89 11.28 13.32
N GLU A 203 1.14 11.51 12.02
CA GLU A 203 0.11 11.57 10.98
C GLU A 203 0.25 10.33 10.11
N LEU A 204 -0.75 9.45 10.13
CA LEU A 204 -0.94 8.42 9.12
C LEU A 204 -1.85 8.99 8.03
N ARG A 205 -1.34 9.14 6.81
CA ARG A 205 -2.13 9.53 5.63
C ARG A 205 -2.42 8.32 4.76
N ALA A 206 -3.69 7.95 4.66
CA ALA A 206 -4.18 6.89 3.79
C ALA A 206 -4.74 7.47 2.49
N VAL A 207 -4.44 6.84 1.36
CA VAL A 207 -4.86 7.27 0.02
C VAL A 207 -5.63 6.16 -0.68
N TRP A 208 -6.83 6.49 -1.17
CA TRP A 208 -7.63 5.68 -2.07
C TRP A 208 -7.61 6.35 -3.45
N GLU A 209 -6.83 5.79 -4.37
CA GLU A 209 -6.60 6.31 -5.72
C GLU A 209 -7.89 6.45 -6.55
N GLU A 210 -7.92 7.48 -7.40
CA GLU A 210 -9.07 7.87 -8.22
C GLU A 210 -9.29 6.94 -9.43
N ASP A 211 -8.27 6.21 -9.87
CA ASP A 211 -8.40 5.20 -10.94
C ASP A 211 -9.39 4.07 -10.58
N LYS A 212 -9.44 3.73 -9.29
CA LYS A 212 -10.34 2.73 -8.68
C LYS A 212 -11.65 3.35 -8.15
N LEU A 213 -11.94 4.63 -8.43
CA LEU A 213 -13.20 5.29 -8.06
C LEU A 213 -14.41 4.53 -8.59
N SER A 214 -14.36 4.10 -9.86
CA SER A 214 -15.44 3.36 -10.53
C SER A 214 -15.69 1.97 -9.93
N ASP A 215 -14.67 1.35 -9.35
CA ASP A 215 -14.76 0.00 -8.75
C ASP A 215 -15.24 0.07 -7.29
N ARG A 216 -14.81 1.09 -6.53
CA ARG A 216 -15.14 1.28 -5.11
C ARG A 216 -16.37 2.16 -4.86
N GLY A 217 -16.74 2.98 -5.84
CA GLY A 217 -17.73 4.06 -5.70
C GLY A 217 -17.21 5.30 -4.97
N PHE A 218 -15.96 5.30 -4.52
CA PHE A 218 -15.29 6.41 -3.83
C PHE A 218 -13.76 6.42 -4.06
N SER A 219 -13.14 7.58 -3.85
CA SER A 219 -11.70 7.81 -3.83
C SER A 219 -11.38 9.02 -2.94
N GLY A 220 -10.12 9.22 -2.55
CA GLY A 220 -9.72 10.37 -1.72
C GLY A 220 -8.49 10.12 -0.87
N GLU A 221 -8.15 11.07 -0.01
CA GLU A 221 -7.10 10.93 1.00
C GLU A 221 -7.59 11.37 2.38
N ALA A 222 -7.05 10.76 3.43
CA ALA A 222 -7.43 11.01 4.80
C ALA A 222 -6.23 10.91 5.75
N GLY A 223 -6.07 11.91 6.61
CA GLY A 223 -5.11 11.96 7.69
C GLY A 223 -5.72 11.51 9.01
N TYR A 224 -5.00 10.66 9.73
CA TYR A 224 -5.33 10.11 11.04
C TYR A 224 -4.19 10.51 11.99
N ILE A 225 -4.50 11.29 13.01
CA ILE A 225 -3.52 11.86 13.93
C ILE A 225 -3.63 11.14 15.26
N PHE A 226 -2.50 10.68 15.81
CA PHE A 226 -2.44 10.04 17.11
C PHE A 226 -1.11 10.32 17.80
N MET A 227 -1.09 10.12 19.12
CA MET A 227 0.10 10.25 19.94
C MET A 227 0.49 8.89 20.51
N THR A 228 1.75 8.77 20.89
CA THR A 228 2.31 7.56 21.48
C THR A 228 3.01 7.86 22.80
N ASP A 229 2.92 6.94 23.74
CA ASP A 229 3.80 6.88 24.90
C ASP A 229 4.48 5.50 24.96
N GLY A 230 5.25 5.25 26.01
CA GLY A 230 5.89 3.98 26.26
C GLY A 230 6.18 3.83 27.75
N THR A 231 6.68 2.67 28.15
CA THR A 231 7.07 2.42 29.54
C THR A 231 8.19 3.37 29.95
N SER A 232 7.88 4.27 30.88
CA SER A 232 8.89 5.10 31.53
C SER A 232 9.61 4.28 32.60
N ASP A 233 10.95 4.41 32.69
CA ASP A 233 11.75 3.73 33.74
C ASP A 233 11.31 4.11 35.17
N THR A 234 10.46 5.14 35.32
CA THR A 234 9.90 5.62 36.58
C THR A 234 8.84 4.73 37.22
N ASP A 235 8.32 3.71 36.51
CA ASP A 235 7.30 2.79 37.06
C ASP A 235 7.91 1.49 37.65
N ALA A 236 9.23 1.45 37.83
CA ALA A 236 9.98 0.31 38.40
C ALA A 236 10.50 0.58 39.83
N GLU A 237 9.59 0.75 40.80
CA GLU A 237 9.86 0.67 42.26
C GLU A 237 9.28 -0.60 42.92
#